data_AF-A0A077FIW7-F1
#
_entry.id   AF-A0A077FIW7-F1
#
_cell.length_a   1.000
_cell.length_b   1.000
_cell.length_c   1.000
_cell.angle_alpha   90.00
_cell.angle_beta   90.00
_cell.angle_gamma   90.00
#
_symmetry.space_group_name_H-M   'P 1'
#
loop_
_entity.id
_entity.type
_entity.pdbx_description
1 polymer ?
#
loop_
_entity_poly.entity_id
_entity_poly.type
_entity_poly.pdbx_seq_one_letter_code
_entity_poly.pdbx_strand_id
1 'polypeptide(L)'
;MIEKYRNRIPNNNFKMISLKNVKDLPSIKNNLINNADKQGFLFLLNDNEYLSYDLMLNLKWFISENPKADLIKVPIRTYSMKNIDDKYQIILDPLGKEKYPNYQSKIINLENLEIKYSDKGMIGSSTIIEMPTNAHFDLITIKTGIF
;
A
#
# COMPACT_ATOMS: atom_id res chain seq x y z
N MET A 1 -4.16 0.37 16.53
CA MET A 1 -2.92 -0.43 16.32
C MET A 1 -1.89 0.34 15.49
N ILE A 2 -2.26 0.91 14.33
CA ILE A 2 -1.41 1.78 13.48
C ILE A 2 -0.80 2.98 14.24
N GLU A 3 -1.59 3.70 15.05
CA GLU A 3 -1.11 4.87 15.80
C GLU A 3 0.00 4.54 16.81
N LYS A 4 -0.03 3.34 17.41
CA LYS A 4 0.96 2.90 18.40
C LYS A 4 2.37 2.74 17.80
N TYR A 5 2.44 2.47 16.48
CA TYR A 5 3.70 2.28 15.77
C TYR A 5 4.09 3.47 14.89
N ARG A 6 3.17 4.40 14.61
CA ARG A 6 3.45 5.67 13.92
C ARG A 6 4.53 6.47 14.65
N ASN A 7 4.50 6.46 15.99
CA ASN A 7 5.46 7.16 16.85
C ASN A 7 6.80 6.42 17.03
N ARG A 8 6.96 5.23 16.44
CA ARG A 8 8.20 4.42 16.54
C ARG A 8 9.06 4.47 15.29
N ILE A 9 8.66 5.21 14.26
CA ILE A 9 9.46 5.45 13.06
C ILE A 9 10.21 6.78 13.27
N PRO A 10 11.53 6.78 13.51
CA PRO A 10 12.29 8.01 13.64
C PRO A 10 12.71 8.52 12.25
N ASN A 11 12.29 9.76 11.92
CA ASN A 11 12.64 10.66 10.79
C ASN A 11 11.59 10.97 9.69
N ASN A 12 11.66 12.24 9.27
CA ASN A 12 10.73 13.08 8.49
C ASN A 12 10.47 12.73 7.00
N ASN A 13 11.00 11.63 6.44
CA ASN A 13 10.95 11.41 4.98
C ASN A 13 9.83 10.45 4.52
N PHE A 14 8.93 10.07 5.43
CA PHE A 14 7.90 9.10 5.13
C PHE A 14 6.62 9.40 5.90
N LYS A 15 5.53 9.59 5.17
CA LYS A 15 4.18 9.81 5.71
C LYS A 15 3.31 8.61 5.37
N MET A 16 2.67 8.05 6.39
CA MET A 16 1.64 7.04 6.20
C MET A 16 0.26 7.68 6.34
N ILE A 17 -0.60 7.44 5.36
CA ILE A 17 -2.02 7.82 5.42
C ILE A 17 -2.84 6.54 5.37
N SER A 18 -3.59 6.30 6.44
CA SER A 18 -4.65 5.29 6.43
C SER A 18 -5.87 5.91 5.76
N LEU A 19 -6.47 5.19 4.80
CA LEU A 19 -7.71 5.63 4.15
C LEU A 19 -8.96 5.38 5.02
N LYS A 20 -8.76 4.88 6.25
CA LYS A 20 -9.82 4.58 7.19
C LYS A 20 -10.60 5.83 7.56
N ASN A 21 -11.90 5.82 7.28
CA ASN A 21 -12.85 6.91 7.51
C ASN A 21 -12.67 8.16 6.63
N VAL A 22 -11.99 8.05 5.49
CA VAL A 22 -11.95 9.14 4.51
C VAL A 22 -13.32 9.28 3.85
N LYS A 23 -14.07 10.33 4.22
CA LYS A 23 -15.41 10.60 3.67
C LYS A 23 -15.41 10.95 2.17
N ASP A 24 -14.30 11.48 1.66
CA ASP A 24 -14.16 11.88 0.26
C ASP A 24 -12.93 11.22 -0.38
N LEU A 25 -13.04 9.90 -0.55
CA LEU A 25 -12.04 9.06 -1.20
C LEU A 25 -11.66 9.59 -2.60
N PRO A 26 -12.61 10.04 -3.44
CA PRO A 26 -12.32 10.68 -4.73
C PRO A 26 -11.45 11.94 -4.60
N SER A 27 -11.74 12.84 -3.66
CA SER A 27 -10.92 14.05 -3.48
C SER A 27 -9.53 13.74 -2.94
N ILE A 28 -9.37 12.76 -2.03
CA ILE A 28 -8.03 12.32 -1.60
C ILE A 28 -7.27 11.74 -2.79
N LYS A 29 -7.91 10.89 -3.60
CA LYS A 29 -7.32 10.29 -4.82
C LYS A 29 -6.89 11.34 -5.85
N ASN A 30 -7.71 12.38 -6.05
CA ASN A 30 -7.43 13.46 -7.00
C ASN A 30 -6.40 14.47 -6.48
N ASN A 31 -6.19 14.55 -5.17
CA ASN A 31 -5.28 15.49 -4.50
C ASN A 31 -4.30 14.79 -3.55
N LEU A 32 -3.85 13.57 -3.89
CA LEU A 32 -3.03 12.70 -3.04
C LEU A 32 -1.79 13.42 -2.49
N ILE A 33 -1.11 14.15 -3.37
CA ILE A 33 0.12 14.89 -3.07
C ILE A 33 -0.17 16.18 -2.29
N ASN A 34 -1.28 16.86 -2.58
CA ASN A 34 -1.67 18.10 -1.89
C ASN A 34 -2.05 17.88 -0.42
N ASN A 35 -2.44 16.66 -0.04
CA ASN A 35 -2.76 16.27 1.34
C ASN A 35 -1.54 15.74 2.11
N ALA A 36 -0.40 15.55 1.45
CA ALA A 36 0.84 15.12 2.06
C ALA A 36 1.76 16.32 2.30
N ASP A 37 2.64 16.21 3.30
CA ASP A 37 3.73 17.18 3.42
C ASP A 37 4.61 17.03 2.17
N LYS A 38 5.02 18.13 1.53
CA LYS A 38 5.62 18.14 0.18
C LYS A 38 6.99 17.44 0.05
N GLN A 39 7.40 16.61 1.01
CA GLN A 39 8.70 15.96 1.03
C GLN A 39 8.57 14.47 1.40
N GLY A 40 9.32 13.63 0.69
CA GLY A 40 9.44 12.20 0.99
C GLY A 40 8.41 11.32 0.28
N PHE A 41 8.03 10.22 0.94
CA PHE A 41 7.17 9.20 0.36
C PHE A 41 5.84 9.07 1.13
N LEU A 42 4.77 8.82 0.38
CA LEU A 42 3.43 8.56 0.90
C LEU A 42 3.07 7.07 0.75
N PHE A 43 2.76 6.39 1.85
CA PHE A 43 2.20 5.03 1.82
C PHE A 43 0.68 5.07 2.02
N LEU A 44 -0.03 4.54 1.03
CA LEU A 44 -1.47 4.32 1.01
C LEU A 44 -1.85 2.97 1.59
N LEU A 45 -2.57 2.98 2.71
CA LEU A 45 -3.04 1.77 3.38
C LEU A 45 -4.58 1.71 3.37
N ASN A 46 -5.13 0.64 2.82
CA ASN A 46 -6.58 0.38 2.86
C ASN A 46 -7.02 -0.08 4.26
N ASP A 47 -8.32 -0.02 4.53
CA ASP A 47 -8.91 -0.27 5.84
C ASP A 47 -8.70 -1.69 6.38
N ASN A 48 -8.51 -2.65 5.47
CA ASN A 48 -8.32 -4.06 5.74
C ASN A 48 -6.87 -4.54 5.55
N GLU A 49 -5.94 -3.60 5.39
CA GLU A 49 -4.53 -3.86 5.21
C GLU A 49 -3.72 -3.61 6.49
N TYR A 50 -2.72 -4.46 6.71
CA TYR A 50 -1.86 -4.48 7.86
C TYR A 50 -0.41 -4.56 7.41
N LEU A 51 0.41 -3.65 7.94
CA LEU A 51 1.85 -3.73 7.78
C LEU A 51 2.39 -4.87 8.63
N SER A 52 3.15 -5.78 8.01
CA SER A 52 3.96 -6.73 8.77
C SER A 52 5.08 -5.98 9.51
N TYR A 53 5.51 -6.50 10.64
CA TYR A 53 6.63 -5.92 11.40
C TYR A 53 7.89 -5.81 10.53
N ASP A 54 8.17 -6.84 9.74
CA ASP A 54 9.33 -6.86 8.85
C ASP A 54 9.21 -5.85 7.71
N LEU A 55 8.02 -5.68 7.12
CA LEU A 55 7.80 -4.63 6.11
C LEU A 55 8.09 -3.25 6.72
N MET A 56 7.64 -2.98 7.94
CA MET A 56 7.92 -1.71 8.60
C MET A 56 9.42 -1.45 8.79
N LEU A 57 10.19 -2.48 9.15
CA LEU A 57 11.64 -2.36 9.32
C LEU A 57 12.37 -2.14 7.98
N ASN A 58 11.98 -2.88 6.94
CA ASN A 58 12.67 -2.86 5.66
C ASN A 58 12.25 -1.71 4.73
N LEU A 59 11.08 -1.12 4.98
CA LEU A 59 10.52 -0.03 4.17
C LEU A 59 11.48 1.15 4.02
N LYS A 60 12.12 1.56 5.11
CA LYS A 60 13.06 2.70 5.10
C LYS A 60 14.27 2.41 4.23
N TRP A 61 14.89 1.24 4.41
CA TRP A 61 16.03 0.80 3.61
C TRP A 61 15.66 0.72 2.14
N PHE A 62 14.52 0.09 1.82
CA PHE A 62 14.11 -0.08 0.43
C PHE A 62 13.88 1.26 -0.27
N ILE A 63 13.24 2.23 0.41
CA ILE A 63 13.05 3.58 -0.11
C ILE A 63 14.39 4.30 -0.30
N SER A 64 15.34 4.18 0.65
CA SER A 64 16.63 4.86 0.53
C SER A 64 17.50 4.32 -0.60
N GLU A 65 17.38 3.04 -0.93
CA GLU A 65 18.05 2.43 -2.09
C GLU A 65 17.39 2.83 -3.42
N ASN A 66 16.16 3.35 -3.38
CA ASN A 66 15.36 3.68 -4.56
C ASN A 66 14.82 5.13 -4.53
N PRO A 67 15.66 6.16 -4.34
CA PRO A 67 15.20 7.53 -4.13
C PRO A 67 14.52 8.14 -5.38
N LYS A 68 14.79 7.58 -6.57
CA LYS A 68 14.24 8.06 -7.85
C LYS A 68 12.94 7.35 -8.26
N ALA A 69 12.46 6.39 -7.49
CA ALA A 69 11.24 5.67 -7.82
C ALA A 69 10.03 6.59 -7.65
N ASP A 70 9.18 6.69 -8.67
CA ASP A 70 7.92 7.44 -8.61
C ASP A 70 6.86 6.65 -7.85
N LEU A 71 6.75 5.34 -8.17
CA LEU A 71 5.83 4.42 -7.55
C LEU A 71 6.54 3.14 -7.12
N ILE A 72 6.22 2.69 -5.90
CA ILE A 72 6.64 1.38 -5.40
C ILE A 72 5.42 0.50 -5.24
N LYS A 73 5.46 -0.64 -5.92
CA LYS A 73 4.49 -1.72 -5.76
C LYS A 73 4.92 -2.63 -4.63
N VAL A 74 3.99 -2.89 -3.72
CA VAL A 74 4.19 -3.76 -2.56
C VAL A 74 3.44 -5.07 -2.82
N PRO A 75 4.07 -6.24 -2.62
CA PRO A 75 3.38 -7.52 -2.75
C PRO A 75 2.37 -7.66 -1.61
N ILE A 76 1.13 -8.02 -1.94
CA ILE A 76 0.07 -8.22 -0.96
C ILE A 76 -0.19 -9.71 -0.79
N ARG A 77 -0.19 -10.13 0.47
CA ARG A 77 -0.64 -11.43 0.94
C ARG A 77 -2.07 -11.30 1.47
N THR A 78 -3.04 -11.75 0.68
CA THR A 78 -4.46 -11.72 1.07
C THR A 78 -4.87 -13.03 1.71
N TYR A 79 -5.53 -12.92 2.86
CA TYR A 79 -6.26 -14.00 3.52
C TYR A 79 -7.75 -13.72 3.39
N SER A 80 -8.48 -14.65 2.78
CA SER A 80 -9.95 -14.61 2.72
C SER A 80 -10.53 -15.54 3.76
N MET A 81 -11.50 -15.06 4.54
CA MET A 81 -12.29 -15.91 5.45
C MET A 81 -13.44 -16.64 4.74
N LYS A 82 -13.72 -16.32 3.48
CA LYS A 82 -14.66 -17.08 2.63
C LYS A 82 -13.85 -18.06 1.78
N ASN A 83 -14.36 -19.28 1.61
CA ASN A 83 -13.74 -20.28 0.73
C ASN A 83 -13.96 -19.98 -0.76
N ILE A 84 -14.87 -19.06 -1.12
CA ILE A 84 -15.19 -18.63 -2.48
C ILE A 84 -15.58 -17.15 -2.45
N ASP A 85 -14.96 -16.32 -3.29
CA ASP A 85 -15.46 -14.97 -3.61
C ASP A 85 -16.35 -15.08 -4.87
N ASP A 86 -17.65 -15.30 -4.66
CA ASP A 86 -18.64 -15.55 -5.72
C ASP A 86 -18.73 -14.41 -6.76
N LYS A 87 -18.26 -13.21 -6.40
CA LYS A 87 -18.30 -12.03 -7.28
C LYS A 87 -17.12 -11.95 -8.24
N TYR A 88 -15.99 -12.56 -7.90
CA TYR A 88 -14.72 -12.40 -8.64
C TYR A 88 -14.08 -13.73 -9.07
N GLN A 89 -14.71 -14.88 -8.79
CA GLN A 89 -14.21 -16.22 -9.14
C GLN A 89 -12.75 -16.45 -8.70
N ILE A 90 -12.36 -15.90 -7.56
CA ILE A 90 -10.99 -16.06 -7.06
C ILE A 90 -10.86 -17.47 -6.49
N ILE A 91 -10.01 -18.29 -7.12
CA ILE A 91 -9.64 -19.61 -6.61
C ILE A 91 -8.66 -19.40 -5.44
N LEU A 92 -9.07 -19.85 -4.26
CA LEU A 92 -8.23 -19.82 -3.06
C LEU A 92 -7.42 -21.11 -2.94
N ASP A 93 -6.25 -21.00 -2.33
CA ASP A 93 -5.51 -22.18 -1.88
C ASP A 93 -6.23 -22.86 -0.69
N PRO A 94 -5.85 -24.10 -0.32
CA PRO A 94 -6.49 -24.82 0.80
C PRO A 94 -6.39 -24.14 2.17
N LEU A 95 -5.58 -23.08 2.31
CA LEU A 95 -5.41 -22.29 3.52
C LEU A 95 -6.19 -20.96 3.44
N GLY A 96 -7.05 -20.78 2.43
CA GLY A 96 -7.85 -19.56 2.22
C GLY A 96 -7.05 -18.38 1.68
N LYS A 97 -5.87 -18.62 1.10
CA LYS A 97 -5.03 -17.54 0.52
C LYS A 97 -5.40 -17.32 -0.95
N GLU A 98 -5.50 -16.05 -1.32
CA GLU A 98 -5.56 -15.68 -2.73
C GLU A 98 -4.19 -15.90 -3.40
N LYS A 99 -4.15 -15.83 -4.73
CA LYS A 99 -2.90 -15.83 -5.50
C LYS A 99 -1.92 -14.78 -4.97
N TYR A 100 -0.74 -15.22 -4.56
CA TYR A 100 0.36 -14.40 -4.06
C TYR A 100 1.55 -14.44 -5.05
N PRO A 101 2.25 -13.31 -5.30
CA PRO A 101 1.96 -11.97 -4.80
C PRO A 101 0.89 -11.26 -5.64
N ASN A 102 0.03 -10.50 -4.98
CA ASN A 102 -0.82 -9.51 -5.63
C ASN A 102 -0.18 -8.13 -5.47
N TYR A 103 0.56 -7.66 -6.47
CA TYR A 103 1.23 -6.36 -6.40
C TYR A 103 0.24 -5.20 -6.53
N GLN A 104 0.36 -4.21 -5.66
CA GLN A 104 -0.35 -2.94 -5.80
C GLN A 104 0.61 -1.77 -5.58
N SER A 105 0.43 -0.69 -6.35
CA SER A 105 1.14 0.57 -6.13
C SER A 105 0.67 1.20 -4.82
N LYS A 106 1.51 1.13 -3.79
CA LYS A 106 1.18 1.54 -2.42
C LYS A 106 1.98 2.73 -1.94
N ILE A 107 3.18 2.93 -2.48
CA ILE A 107 4.06 4.01 -2.05
C ILE A 107 4.29 4.94 -3.23
N ILE A 108 4.16 6.24 -2.96
CA ILE A 108 4.24 7.31 -3.95
C ILE A 108 5.36 8.26 -3.52
N ASN A 109 6.26 8.61 -4.44
CA ASN A 109 7.20 9.69 -4.22
C ASN A 109 6.50 11.03 -4.41
N LEU A 110 6.52 11.87 -3.37
CA LEU A 110 5.83 13.16 -3.36
C LEU A 110 6.58 14.25 -4.11
N GLU A 111 7.83 14.00 -4.50
CA GLU A 111 8.62 14.91 -5.33
C GLU A 111 8.11 14.94 -6.78
N ASN A 112 7.47 13.87 -7.25
CA ASN A 112 6.85 13.83 -8.57
C ASN A 112 5.38 14.28 -8.52
N LEU A 113 5.16 15.55 -8.87
CA LEU A 113 3.85 16.20 -8.88
C LEU A 113 2.93 15.77 -10.03
N GLU A 114 3.42 14.99 -11.00
CA GLU A 114 2.63 14.52 -12.14
C GLU A 114 1.79 13.28 -11.80
N ILE A 115 2.10 12.61 -10.68
CA ILE A 115 1.42 11.41 -10.25
C ILE A 115 -0.02 11.71 -9.82
N LYS A 116 -0.99 11.00 -10.42
CA LYS A 116 -2.42 11.14 -10.14
C LYS A 116 -3.08 9.78 -9.99
N TYR A 117 -4.16 9.71 -9.21
CA TYR A 117 -5.00 8.51 -9.16
C TYR A 117 -6.06 8.57 -10.25
N SER A 118 -6.24 7.49 -10.99
CA SER A 118 -7.33 7.29 -11.97
C SER A 118 -8.13 6.03 -11.64
N ASP A 119 -9.24 5.81 -12.33
CA ASP A 119 -10.04 4.58 -12.20
C ASP A 119 -9.26 3.32 -12.54
N LYS A 120 -8.18 3.46 -13.33
CA LYS A 120 -7.28 2.36 -13.72
C LYS A 120 -6.06 2.22 -12.80
N GLY A 121 -5.96 3.02 -11.75
CA GLY A 121 -4.82 3.09 -10.83
C GLY A 121 -4.00 4.38 -10.98
N MET A 122 -2.79 4.37 -10.43
CA MET A 122 -1.89 5.52 -10.46
C MET A 122 -1.33 5.74 -11.87
N ILE A 123 -1.34 6.99 -12.35
CA ILE A 123 -0.80 7.44 -13.64
C ILE A 123 0.21 8.56 -13.43
N GLY A 124 1.00 8.88 -14.46
CA GLY A 124 1.99 9.98 -14.41
C GLY A 124 3.36 9.59 -13.82
N SER A 125 3.57 8.30 -13.54
CA SER A 125 4.87 7.78 -13.12
C SER A 125 5.76 7.47 -14.32
N SER A 126 7.02 7.85 -14.26
CA SER A 126 8.07 7.44 -15.20
C SER A 126 8.84 6.21 -14.72
N THR A 127 8.88 5.97 -13.40
CA THR A 127 9.62 4.87 -12.79
C THR A 127 8.77 4.09 -11.79
N ILE A 128 8.57 2.80 -12.08
CA ILE A 128 7.80 1.90 -11.22
C ILE A 128 8.72 0.77 -10.79
N ILE A 129 8.82 0.52 -9.48
CA ILE A 129 9.59 -0.60 -8.93
C ILE A 129 8.71 -1.53 -8.10
N GLU A 130 9.11 -2.80 -8.03
CA GLU A 130 8.41 -3.84 -7.28
C GLU A 130 9.28 -4.26 -6.09
N MET A 131 8.70 -4.28 -4.89
CA MET A 131 9.38 -4.85 -3.72
C MET A 131 9.53 -6.37 -3.86
N PRO A 132 10.56 -6.99 -3.23
CA PRO A 132 10.76 -8.43 -3.30
C PRO A 132 9.56 -9.24 -2.79
N THR A 133 9.23 -10.34 -3.46
CA THR A 133 8.16 -11.26 -3.02
C THR A 133 8.62 -12.16 -1.88
N ASN A 134 8.53 -11.69 -0.64
CA ASN A 134 8.71 -12.52 0.56
C ASN A 134 8.05 -11.88 1.80
N ALA A 135 8.06 -12.62 2.92
CA ALA A 135 7.44 -12.20 4.18
C ALA A 135 8.03 -10.90 4.78
N HIS A 136 9.22 -10.49 4.35
CA HIS A 136 9.87 -9.28 4.86
C HIS A 136 9.42 -8.00 4.16
N PHE A 137 8.73 -8.12 3.03
CA PHE A 137 8.28 -6.99 2.21
C PHE A 137 6.79 -7.03 1.87
N ASP A 138 6.04 -8.00 2.39
CA ASP A 138 4.63 -8.12 2.08
C ASP A 138 3.71 -7.34 3.02
N LEU A 139 2.63 -6.84 2.42
CA LEU A 139 1.49 -6.28 3.12
C LEU A 139 0.44 -7.37 3.33
N ILE A 140 -0.18 -7.41 4.50
CA ILE A 140 -1.18 -8.41 4.83
C ILE A 140 -2.57 -7.81 4.64
N THR A 141 -3.44 -8.46 3.88
CA THR A 141 -4.84 -8.06 3.74
C THR A 141 -5.74 -9.14 4.30
N ILE A 142 -6.74 -8.76 5.10
CA ILE A 142 -7.77 -9.69 5.58
C ILE A 142 -9.11 -9.31 4.95
N LYS A 143 -9.66 -10.18 4.10
CA LYS A 143 -11.01 -10.01 3.56
C LYS A 143 -12.01 -10.70 4.49
N THR A 144 -12.62 -9.91 5.37
CA THR A 144 -13.83 -10.30 6.08
C THR A 144 -15.01 -9.97 5.18
N GLY A 145 -15.65 -10.97 4.57
CA GLY A 145 -16.89 -10.71 3.84
C GLY A 145 -17.92 -10.13 4.82
N ILE A 146 -18.32 -8.88 4.64
CA ILE A 146 -19.40 -8.27 5.42
C ILE A 146 -20.71 -8.82 4.86
N PHE A 147 -21.60 -9.24 5.77
CA PHE A 147 -22.93 -9.81 5.54
C PHE A 147 -23.88 -8.84 4.83
#